data_AF-A0A945MDP5-F1
#
_entry.id   AF-A0A945MDP5-F1
#
_cell.length_a   1.000
_cell.length_b   1.000
_cell.length_c   1.000
_cell.angle_alpha   90.00
_cell.angle_beta   90.00
_cell.angle_gamma   90.00
#
_symmetry.space_group_name_H-M   'P 1'
#
loop_
_entity.id
_entity.type
_entity.pdbx_description
1 polymer ?
#
loop_
_entity_poly.entity_id
_entity_poly.type
_entity_poly.pdbx_seq_one_letter_code
_entity_poly.pdbx_strand_id
1 'polypeptide(L)' 'MTKWIDHTYDVVVVGAGGSGLRATLGAAQAGLKTACV' A
#
# COMPACT_ATOMS: atom_id res chain seq x y z
N MET A 1 -22.99 -12.38 7.31
CA MET A 1 -23.03 -11.55 6.09
C MET A 1 -21.71 -10.80 6.01
N THR A 2 -20.68 -11.37 5.38
CA THR A 2 -19.37 -10.70 5.27
C THR A 2 -19.43 -9.70 4.12
N LYS A 3 -19.20 -8.42 4.41
CA LYS A 3 -19.20 -7.33 3.43
C LYS A 3 -17.78 -7.18 2.88
N TRP A 4 -17.60 -7.41 1.58
CA TRP A 4 -16.33 -7.19 0.88
C TRP A 4 -16.27 -5.76 0.31
N ILE A 5 -15.10 -5.15 0.33
CA ILE A 5 -14.86 -3.81 -0.24
C ILE A 5 -13.66 -3.92 -1.17
N ASP A 6 -13.87 -3.55 -2.43
CA ASP A 6 -12.83 -3.54 -3.44
C ASP A 6 -12.12 -2.18 -3.47
N HIS A 7 -10.80 -2.23 -3.53
CA HIS A 7 -9.94 -1.06 -3.66
C HIS A 7 -8.96 -1.28 -4.80
N THR A 8 -8.68 -0.22 -5.56
CA THR A 8 -7.69 -0.24 -6.63
C THR A 8 -6.50 0.63 -6.22
N TYR A 9 -5.32 0.04 -6.27
CA TYR A 9 -4.03 0.68 -5.95
C TYR A 9 -3.05 0.43 -7.09
N ASP A 10 -2.12 1.37 -7.27
CA ASP A 10 -1.01 1.20 -8.20
C ASP A 10 0.06 0.29 -7.57
N VAL A 11 0.22 0.37 -6.25
CA VAL A 11 1.18 -0.42 -5.47
C VAL A 11 0.54 -0.89 -4.16
N VAL A 12 0.71 -2.17 -3.83
CA VAL A 12 0.38 -2.73 -2.52
C VAL A 12 1.65 -3.32 -1.91
N VAL A 13 2.08 -2.76 -0.78
CA VAL A 13 3.22 -3.27 -0.01
C VAL A 13 2.70 -4.17 1.10
N VAL A 14 3.23 -5.39 1.17
CA VAL A 14 2.88 -6.36 2.23
C VAL A 14 3.99 -6.39 3.27
N GLY A 15 3.65 -6.04 4.51
CA GLY A 15 4.55 -5.98 5.66
C GLY A 15 5.03 -4.56 5.98
N ALA A 16 4.78 -4.12 7.22
CA ALA A 16 5.08 -2.77 7.71
C ALA A 16 6.43 -2.67 8.48
N GLY A 17 7.42 -3.50 8.12
CA GLY A 17 8.78 -3.40 8.64
C GLY A 17 9.53 -2.19 8.07
N GLY A 18 10.76 -1.96 8.50
CA GLY A 18 11.55 -0.80 8.04
C GLY A 18 11.75 -0.73 6.52
N SER A 19 11.90 -1.88 5.84
CA SER A 19 11.95 -1.94 4.37
C SER A 19 10.60 -1.63 3.73
N GLY A 20 9.51 -2.19 4.27
CA GLY A 20 8.15 -1.99 3.77
C GLY A 20 7.71 -0.54 3.88
N LEU A 21 7.92 0.11 5.02
CA LEU A 21 7.60 1.53 5.18
C LEU A 21 8.41 2.43 4.25
N ARG A 22 9.69 2.12 4.00
CA ARG A 22 10.51 2.86 3.02
C ARG A 22 9.99 2.67 1.60
N ALA A 23 9.58 1.47 1.22
CA ALA A 23 8.98 1.20 -0.09
C ALA A 23 7.63 1.94 -0.25
N THR A 24 6.77 1.88 0.77
CA THR A 24 5.48 2.60 0.80
C THR A 24 5.68 4.11 0.65
N LEU A 25 6.61 4.70 1.42
CA LEU A 25 6.88 6.14 1.36
C LEU A 25 7.46 6.55 0.00
N GLY A 26 8.38 5.76 -0.57
CA GLY A 26 8.93 6.03 -1.90
C GLY A 26 7.85 6.02 -2.99
N ALA A 27 6.96 5.02 -2.98
CA ALA A 27 5.86 4.93 -3.93
C ALA A 27 4.84 6.08 -3.77
N ALA A 28 4.51 6.45 -2.53
CA ALA A 28 3.64 7.59 -2.25
C ALA A 28 4.28 8.93 -2.69
N GLN A 29 5.58 9.13 -2.44
CA GLN A 29 6.32 10.32 -2.89
C GLN A 29 6.41 10.41 -4.42
N ALA A 30 6.38 9.28 -5.13
CA ALA A 30 6.27 9.22 -6.58
C ALA A 30 4.85 9.50 -7.10
N GLY A 31 3.88 9.78 -6.22
CA GLY A 31 2.50 10.10 -6.59
C GLY A 31 1.61 8.88 -6.85
N LEU A 32 2.06 7.67 -6.53
CA LEU A 32 1.29 6.44 -6.75
C LEU A 32 0.27 6.23 -5.62
N LYS A 33 -0.94 5.76 -5.96
CA LYS A 33 -1.91 5.27 -4.97
C LYS A 33 -1.38 4.00 -4.34
N THR A 34 -0.81 4.15 -3.15
CA THR A 34 -0.09 3.10 -2.45
C THR A 34 -0.85 2.66 -1.21
N ALA A 35 -0.94 1.35 -0.98
CA ALA A 35 -1.40 0.76 0.26
C ALA A 35 -0.26 -0.01 0.95
N CYS A 36 -0.25 0.00 2.28
CA CYS A 36 0.61 -0.85 3.10
C CYS A 36 -0.30 -1.71 3.99
N VAL A 37 -0.13 -3.03 3.94
CA VAL A 37 -0.91 -4.02 4.70
C VAL A 37 -0.03 -4.90 5.57
#